data_AF-A0A447TL30-F1
#
_entry.id   AF-A0A447TL30-F1
#
_cell.length_a   1.000
_cell.length_b   1.000
_cell.length_c   1.000
_cell.angle_alpha   90.00
_cell.angle_beta   90.00
_cell.angle_gamma   90.00
#
_symmetry.space_group_name_H-M   'P 1'
#
loop_
_entity.id
_entity.type
_entity.pdbx_description
1 polymer ?
#
loop_
_entity_poly.entity_id
_entity_poly.type
_entity_poly.pdbx_seq_one_letter_code
_entity_poly.pdbx_strand_id
1 'polypeptide(L)'
;MTLEPRLFYVNIPNNRDQNSLPMFDTSVNDINFAQLFTENRYSGYDRINGANQITTALTSRFIDQSNGLERLRLAVASVFI
;
A
#
# COMPACT_ATOMS: atom_id res chain seq x y z
N MET A 1 13.59 10.97 -18.13
CA MET A 1 13.56 10.47 -16.74
C MET A 1 12.42 11.17 -16.02
N THR A 2 11.59 10.45 -15.28
CA THR A 2 10.55 11.02 -14.40
C THR A 2 10.87 10.68 -12.95
N LEU A 3 10.47 11.56 -12.04
CA LEU A 3 10.55 11.35 -10.60
C LEU A 3 9.15 11.54 -10.01
N GLU A 4 8.65 10.50 -9.36
CA GLU A 4 7.26 10.39 -8.92
C GLU A 4 7.23 10.15 -7.40
N PRO A 5 7.22 11.23 -6.59
CA PRO A 5 7.03 11.11 -5.15
C PRO A 5 5.57 10.74 -4.84
N ARG A 6 5.36 9.89 -3.81
CA ARG A 6 4.04 9.50 -3.33
C ARG A 6 3.99 9.50 -1.81
N LEU A 7 2.93 10.08 -1.26
CA LEU A 7 2.59 10.05 0.16
C LEU A 7 1.21 9.41 0.31
N PHE A 8 1.05 8.59 1.34
CA PHE A 8 -0.22 7.95 1.66
C PHE A 8 -0.38 7.89 3.17
N TYR A 9 -1.53 8.31 3.69
CA TYR A 9 -1.84 8.28 5.11
C TYR A 9 -3.13 7.53 5.31
N VAL A 10 -3.13 6.62 6.28
CA VAL A 10 -4.33 5.90 6.69
C VAL A 10 -4.48 5.98 8.21
N ASN A 11 -5.71 6.31 8.62
CA ASN A 11 -6.14 6.30 10.01
C ASN A 11 -7.42 5.48 10.11
N ILE A 12 -7.35 4.35 10.80
CA ILE A 12 -8.48 3.47 11.09
C ILE A 12 -8.55 3.29 12.61
N PRO A 13 -9.60 3.79 13.27
CA PRO A 13 -9.81 3.59 14.69
C PRO A 13 -9.90 2.11 15.04
N ASN A 14 -9.20 1.69 16.10
CA ASN A 14 -9.13 0.30 16.56
C ASN A 14 -10.13 -0.02 17.69
N ASN A 15 -11.15 0.81 17.88
CA ASN A 15 -12.10 0.74 19.00
C ASN A 15 -13.33 -0.15 18.73
N ARG A 16 -13.41 -0.79 17.57
CA ARG A 16 -14.48 -1.74 17.24
C ARG A 16 -14.02 -3.17 17.45
N ASP A 17 -14.69 -3.87 18.37
CA ASP A 17 -14.49 -5.31 18.55
C ASP A 17 -15.12 -6.08 17.38
N GLN A 18 -14.32 -6.93 16.74
CA GLN A 18 -14.70 -7.77 15.60
C GLN A 18 -14.67 -9.27 15.97
N ASN A 19 -14.44 -9.63 17.24
CA ASN A 19 -14.28 -11.01 17.68
C ASN A 19 -15.57 -11.85 17.56
N SER A 20 -16.74 -11.20 17.56
CA SER A 20 -18.02 -11.85 17.35
C SER A 20 -18.36 -12.10 15.87
N LEU A 21 -17.58 -11.57 14.93
CA LEU A 21 -17.81 -11.75 13.50
C LEU A 21 -17.17 -13.06 12.99
N PRO A 22 -17.93 -13.89 12.25
CA PRO A 22 -17.38 -15.07 11.59
C PRO A 22 -16.36 -14.67 10.51
N MET A 23 -15.36 -15.52 10.31
CA MET A 23 -14.33 -15.35 9.28
C MET A 23 -14.66 -16.26 8.09
N PHE A 24 -14.90 -15.69 6.91
CA PHE A 24 -15.18 -16.44 5.69
C PHE A 24 -14.01 -16.36 4.71
N ASP A 25 -13.58 -15.15 4.34
CA ASP A 25 -12.60 -14.89 3.28
C ASP A 25 -11.40 -14.02 3.73
N THR A 26 -11.18 -13.95 5.05
CA THR A 26 -10.06 -13.19 5.62
C THR A 26 -8.74 -13.95 5.57
N SER A 27 -7.75 -13.33 4.96
CA SER A 27 -6.34 -13.72 5.00
C SER A 27 -5.46 -12.48 5.11
N VAL A 28 -4.22 -12.62 5.60
CA VAL A 28 -3.26 -11.51 5.59
C VAL A 28 -2.67 -11.43 4.19
N ASN A 29 -2.74 -10.26 3.56
CA ASN A 29 -2.13 -10.07 2.25
C ASN A 29 -0.60 -10.10 2.38
N ASP A 30 0.07 -10.80 1.46
CA ASP A 30 1.53 -10.76 1.36
C ASP A 30 2.02 -9.34 1.07
N ILE A 31 3.15 -8.97 1.68
CA ILE A 31 3.71 -7.64 1.50
C ILE A 31 4.29 -7.52 0.09
N ASN A 32 3.74 -6.58 -0.68
CA ASN A 32 4.31 -6.13 -1.94
C ASN A 32 4.18 -4.60 -2.07
N PHE A 33 4.81 -4.02 -3.09
CA PHE A 33 4.84 -2.56 -3.23
C PHE A 33 3.46 -1.92 -3.35
N ALA A 34 2.48 -2.60 -3.96
CA ALA A 34 1.10 -2.09 -4.04
C ALA A 34 0.40 -2.14 -2.68
N GLN A 35 0.65 -3.19 -1.90
CA GLN A 35 0.08 -3.37 -0.55
C GLN A 35 0.59 -2.34 0.48
N LEU A 36 1.70 -1.63 0.20
CA LEU A 36 2.16 -0.54 1.08
C LEU A 36 1.21 0.69 1.07
N PHE A 37 0.31 0.76 0.08
CA PHE A 37 -0.64 1.85 -0.11
C PHE A 37 -2.10 1.38 0.05
N THR A 38 -2.33 0.27 0.75
CA THR A 38 -3.68 -0.19 1.07
C THR A 38 -4.10 0.28 2.44
N GLU A 39 -5.40 0.52 2.59
CA GLU A 39 -5.99 0.89 3.86
C GLU A 39 -6.10 -0.33 4.78
N ASN A 40 -6.59 -1.44 4.23
CA ASN A 40 -6.75 -2.71 4.91
C ASN A 40 -5.68 -3.73 4.48
N ARG A 41 -5.05 -4.38 5.45
CA ARG A 41 -4.04 -5.42 5.22
C ARG A 41 -4.62 -6.83 5.06
N TYR A 42 -5.89 -7.00 5.37
CA TYR A 42 -6.61 -8.26 5.20
C TYR A 42 -7.28 -8.33 3.83
N SER A 43 -7.41 -9.54 3.29
CA SER A 43 -8.35 -9.82 2.20
C SER A 43 -9.78 -9.87 2.72
N GLY A 44 -10.74 -9.57 1.84
CA GLY A 44 -12.15 -9.58 2.20
C GLY A 44 -12.55 -8.39 3.07
N TYR A 45 -13.76 -8.48 3.64
CA TYR A 45 -14.36 -7.42 4.46
C TYR A 45 -14.70 -7.85 5.89
N ASP A 46 -14.44 -9.11 6.25
CA ASP A 46 -14.79 -9.61 7.60
C ASP A 46 -13.86 -9.03 8.67
N ARG A 47 -12.64 -8.60 8.31
CA ARG A 47 -11.67 -7.95 9.20
C ARG A 47 -11.10 -6.67 8.63
N ILE A 48 -11.13 -5.62 9.44
CA ILE A 48 -10.47 -4.34 9.18
C ILE A 48 -9.42 -4.11 10.28
N ASN A 49 -8.17 -3.85 9.89
CA ASN A 49 -7.11 -3.52 10.86
C ASN A 49 -7.25 -2.11 11.43
N GLY A 50 -6.79 -1.92 12.67
CA GLY A 50 -6.45 -0.59 13.16
C GLY A 50 -5.24 -0.05 12.42
N ALA A 51 -5.23 1.25 12.13
CA ALA A 51 -4.12 1.90 11.44
C ALA A 51 -3.95 3.34 11.89
N ASN A 52 -2.71 3.78 12.00
CA ASN A 52 -2.34 5.19 12.07
C ASN A 52 -0.95 5.30 11.48
N GLN A 53 -0.84 5.31 10.16
CA GLN A 53 0.44 5.15 9.49
C GLN A 53 0.56 6.03 8.25
N ILE A 54 1.78 6.48 7.99
CA ILE A 54 2.17 7.24 6.80
C ILE A 54 3.12 6.37 5.97
N THR A 55 2.76 6.12 4.72
CA THR A 55 3.64 5.52 3.71
C THR A 55 4.22 6.61 2.82
N THR A 56 5.55 6.66 2.71
CA THR A 56 6.28 7.49 1.77
C THR A 56 6.91 6.64 0.69
N ALA A 57 6.93 7.10 -0.55
CA ALA A 57 7.62 6.42 -1.62
C ALA A 57 8.15 7.36 -2.70
N LEU A 58 9.14 6.87 -3.42
CA LEU A 58 9.75 7.54 -4.56
C LEU A 58 9.92 6.53 -5.69
N THR A 59 9.37 6.84 -6.86
CA THR A 59 9.57 6.05 -8.08
C THR A 59 10.30 6.89 -9.12
N SER A 60 11.31 6.30 -9.76
CA SER A 60 12.03 6.89 -10.90
C SER A 60 11.87 6.01 -12.12
N ARG A 61 11.53 6.61 -13.26
CA ARG A 61 11.41 5.92 -14.56
C ARG A 61 12.33 6.54 -15.61
N PHE A 62 13.02 5.69 -16.34
CA PHE A 62 13.82 6.10 -17.50
C PHE A 62 13.05 5.75 -18.78
N ILE A 63 12.48 6.77 -19.39
CA ILE A 63 11.67 6.66 -20.61
C ILE A 63 12.50 7.16 -21.79
N ASP A 64 12.61 6.35 -22.83
CA ASP A 64 13.25 6.69 -24.10
C ASP A 64 12.38 7.71 -24.85
N GLN A 65 12.95 8.86 -25.17
CA GLN A 65 12.21 9.96 -25.80
C GLN A 65 11.84 9.67 -27.26
N SER A 66 12.56 8.77 -27.92
CA SER A 66 12.35 8.50 -29.34
C SER A 66 11.11 7.63 -29.63
N ASN A 67 10.73 6.77 -28.68
CA ASN A 67 9.70 5.76 -28.85
C ASN A 67 8.77 5.60 -27.63
N GLY A 68 9.04 6.31 -26.53
CA GLY A 68 8.23 6.26 -25.30
C GLY A 68 8.43 5.00 -24.46
N LEU A 69 9.38 4.13 -24.79
CA LEU A 69 9.61 2.89 -24.04
C LEU A 69 10.26 3.15 -22.68
N GLU A 70 9.70 2.59 -21.62
CA GLU A 70 10.32 2.55 -20.29
C GLU A 70 11.44 1.51 -20.29
N ARG A 71 12.69 1.97 -20.12
CA ARG A 71 13.88 1.11 -20.10
C ARG A 71 14.23 0.61 -18.71
N LEU A 72 13.88 1.37 -17.68
CA LEU A 72 14.19 1.06 -16.29
C LEU A 72 13.19 1.75 -15.35
N ARG A 73 12.82 1.05 -14.28
CA ARG A 73 12.06 1.57 -13.16
C ARG A 73 12.72 1.20 -11.85
N LEU A 74 12.91 2.20 -10.99
CA LEU A 74 13.40 2.05 -9.62
C LEU A 74 12.34 2.59 -8.68
N ALA A 75 12.04 1.88 -7.61
CA ALA A 75 11.06 2.30 -6.61
C ALA A 75 11.51 1.93 -5.21
N VAL A 76 11.34 2.85 -4.27
CA VAL A 76 11.59 2.64 -2.84
C VAL A 76 10.41 3.20 -2.04
N ALA A 77 10.07 2.52 -0.95
CA ALA A 77 8.99 2.93 -0.07
C ALA A 77 9.29 2.55 1.38
N SER A 78 8.74 3.32 2.31
CA SER A 78 8.81 3.07 3.75
C SER A 78 7.47 3.41 4.39
N VAL A 79 7.09 2.64 5.41
CA VAL A 79 5.88 2.85 6.21
C VAL A 79 6.31 3.28 7.61
N PHE A 80 5.72 4.35 8.11
CA PHE A 80 5.91 4.88 9.47
C PHE A 80 4.59 4.74 10.23
N ILE A 81 4.65 4.20 11.45
CA ILE A 81 3.50 3.89 12.32
C ILE A 81 3.55 4.81 13.54
#